data_AF-A0A7Y0S276-F1
#
_entry.id   AF-A0A7Y0S276-F1
#
_cell.length_a   1.000
_cell.length_b   1.000
_cell.length_c   1.000
_cell.angle_alpha   90.00
_cell.angle_beta   90.00
_cell.angle_gamma   90.00
#
_symmetry.space_group_name_H-M   'P 1'
#
loop_
_entity.id
_entity.type
_entity.pdbx_description
1 polymer ?
#
loop_
_entity_poly.entity_id
_entity_poly.type
_entity_poly.pdbx_seq_one_letter_code
_entity_poly.pdbx_strand_id
1 'polypeptide(L)'
;IAVIGGSLGPLTGFAMNPARDFGPKLFAYFAGWDYALTGAKDIPYFIVPLLAPIAGACFGGWLYPKAIAAYLPQQGHGCTIPNQC
;
A
#
# COMPACT_ATOMS: atom_id res chain seq x y z
N ILE A 1 1.09 -7.36 9.81
CA ILE A 1 1.25 -6.30 10.84
C ILE A 1 2.51 -6.54 11.67
N ALA A 2 2.67 -7.69 12.34
CA ALA A 2 3.81 -7.93 13.23
C ALA A 2 5.20 -7.78 12.58
N VAL A 3 5.45 -8.39 11.41
CA VAL A 3 6.78 -8.36 10.79
C VAL A 3 7.03 -7.06 10.03
N ILE A 4 6.18 -6.69 9.06
CA ILE A 4 6.34 -5.45 8.28
C ILE A 4 6.17 -4.20 9.16
N GLY A 5 5.20 -4.19 10.07
CA GLY A 5 5.00 -3.09 11.01
C GLY A 5 6.06 -3.06 12.11
N GLY A 6 6.55 -4.21 12.58
CA GLY A 6 7.65 -4.26 13.55
C GLY A 6 8.99 -3.80 12.97
N SER A 7 9.28 -4.13 11.71
CA SER A 7 10.56 -3.78 11.06
C SER A 7 10.56 -2.40 10.39
N LEU A 8 9.44 -1.98 9.76
CA LEU A 8 9.36 -0.74 8.98
C LEU A 8 8.36 0.29 9.55
N GLY A 9 7.62 -0.08 10.60
CA GLY A 9 6.69 0.83 11.27
C GLY A 9 7.32 2.11 11.82
N PRO A 10 8.52 2.08 12.45
CA PRO A 10 9.18 3.29 12.93
C PRO A 10 9.51 4.32 11.84
N LEU A 11 9.58 3.92 10.57
CA LEU A 11 9.90 4.83 9.46
C LEU A 11 8.68 5.63 9.00
N THR A 12 7.56 4.97 8.74
CA THR A 12 6.38 5.59 8.10
C THR A 12 5.03 5.09 8.61
N GLY A 13 5.01 4.29 9.69
CA GLY A 13 3.77 3.75 10.24
C GLY A 13 3.11 2.67 9.37
N PHE A 14 3.89 2.01 8.49
CA PHE A 14 3.43 0.95 7.57
C PHE A 14 2.19 1.35 6.76
N ALA A 15 2.16 2.59 6.27
CA ALA A 15 1.10 3.20 5.49
C ALA A 15 0.98 2.60 4.07
N MET A 16 0.64 1.31 4.00
CA MET A 16 0.60 0.50 2.77
C MET A 16 -0.77 0.49 2.09
N ASN A 17 -1.76 1.18 2.65
CA ASN A 17 -3.11 1.23 2.12
C ASN A 17 -3.60 2.69 2.05
N PRO A 18 -3.81 3.23 0.83
CA PRO A 18 -4.27 4.60 0.64
C PRO A 18 -5.53 4.96 1.43
N ALA A 19 -6.53 4.08 1.50
CA ALA A 19 -7.79 4.33 2.21
C ALA A 19 -7.60 4.31 3.74
N ARG A 20 -6.73 3.41 4.24
CA ARG A 20 -6.39 3.26 5.66
C ARG A 20 -5.66 4.48 6.23
N ASP A 21 -5.02 5.26 5.37
CA ASP A 21 -4.29 6.46 5.71
C ASP A 21 -5.05 7.76 5.39
N PHE A 22 -5.68 7.86 4.21
CA PHE A 22 -6.35 9.09 3.80
C PHE A 22 -7.67 9.34 4.56
N GLY A 23 -8.49 8.31 4.76
CA GLY A 23 -9.79 8.46 5.43
C GLY A 23 -9.69 9.04 6.85
N PRO A 24 -8.87 8.44 7.74
CA PRO A 24 -8.67 8.99 9.08
C PRO A 24 -8.04 10.40 9.09
N LYS A 25 -7.15 10.71 8.14
CA LYS A 25 -6.55 12.06 8.02
C LYS A 25 -7.55 13.11 7.57
N LEU A 26 -8.44 12.77 6.65
CA LEU A 26 -9.52 13.67 6.22
C LEU A 26 -10.51 13.93 7.35
N PHE A 27 -10.87 12.89 8.10
CA PHE A 27 -11.68 13.05 9.31
C PHE A 27 -10.98 13.96 10.34
N ALA A 28 -9.70 13.73 10.63
CA ALA A 28 -8.93 14.56 11.56
C ALA A 28 -8.84 16.03 11.10
N TYR A 29 -8.71 16.26 9.79
CA TYR A 29 -8.73 17.60 9.21
C TYR A 29 -10.07 18.31 9.48
N PHE A 30 -11.20 17.63 9.23
CA PHE A 30 -12.53 18.18 9.55
C PHE A 30 -12.78 18.31 11.06
N ALA A 31 -12.14 17.49 11.88
CA ALA A 31 -12.15 17.59 13.33
C ALA A 31 -11.29 18.75 13.89
N GLY A 32 -10.70 19.57 13.01
CA GLY A 32 -9.95 20.78 13.40
C GLY A 32 -8.46 20.55 13.66
N TRP A 33 -7.88 19.43 13.21
CA TRP A 33 -6.43 19.25 13.27
C TRP A 33 -5.75 19.92 12.08
N ASP A 34 -5.13 21.06 12.32
CA ASP A 34 -4.47 21.90 11.30
C ASP A 34 -3.42 21.18 10.46
N TYR A 35 -2.73 20.19 11.06
CA TYR A 35 -1.63 19.45 10.42
C TYR A 35 -2.01 18.03 9.99
N ALA A 36 -3.29 17.66 10.00
CA ALA A 36 -3.72 16.30 9.71
C ALA A 36 -3.31 15.79 8.32
N LEU A 37 -3.38 16.66 7.31
CA LEU A 37 -3.03 16.32 5.92
C LEU A 37 -1.55 16.57 5.61
N THR A 38 -0.99 17.67 6.13
CA THR A 38 0.38 18.09 5.83
C THR A 38 1.41 17.30 6.63
N GLY A 39 1.06 16.87 7.84
CA GLY A 39 1.99 16.20 8.76
C GLY A 39 3.09 17.13 9.28
N ALA A 40 2.84 18.45 9.31
CA ALA A 40 3.79 19.50 9.70
C ALA A 40 5.10 19.47 8.87
N LYS A 41 4.98 19.17 7.57
CA LYS A 41 6.08 19.21 6.60
C LYS A 41 5.77 20.21 5.49
N ASP A 42 6.82 20.75 4.86
CA ASP A 42 6.70 21.66 3.72
C ASP A 42 5.97 21.00 2.54
N ILE A 43 6.26 19.72 2.31
CA ILE A 43 5.56 18.89 1.34
C ILE A 43 4.45 18.12 2.08
N PRO A 44 3.18 18.24 1.66
CA PRO A 44 2.08 17.61 2.35
C PRO A 44 2.22 16.09 2.35
N TYR A 45 2.42 15.52 3.54
CA TYR A 45 2.80 14.12 3.67
C TYR A 45 1.68 13.14 3.28
N PHE A 46 0.40 13.55 3.23
CA PHE A 46 -0.68 12.66 2.77
C PHE A 46 -0.48 12.11 1.36
N ILE A 47 0.28 12.81 0.51
CA ILE A 47 0.57 12.38 -0.88
C ILE A 47 1.38 11.08 -0.89
N VAL A 48 2.30 10.89 0.06
CA VAL A 48 3.19 9.73 0.09
C VAL A 48 2.40 8.43 0.35
N PRO A 49 1.63 8.29 1.44
CA PRO A 49 0.74 7.13 1.64
C PRO A 49 -0.36 6.95 0.59
N LEU A 50 -0.68 7.99 -0.19
CA LEU A 50 -1.67 7.90 -1.24
C LEU A 50 -1.09 7.29 -2.52
N LEU A 51 0.04 7.82 -3.00
CA LEU A 51 0.62 7.44 -4.30
C LEU A 51 1.65 6.31 -4.20
N ALA A 52 2.49 6.31 -3.16
CA ALA A 52 3.58 5.33 -3.06
C ALA A 52 3.07 3.88 -2.91
N PRO A 53 2.00 3.59 -2.14
CA PRO A 53 1.46 2.24 -2.08
C PRO A 53 0.84 1.77 -3.39
N ILE A 54 0.22 2.67 -4.16
CA ILE A 54 -0.34 2.33 -5.49
C ILE A 54 0.80 1.94 -6.42
N ALA A 55 1.84 2.77 -6.50
CA ALA A 55 3.02 2.49 -7.33
C ALA A 55 3.71 1.17 -6.90
N GLY A 56 3.88 0.96 -5.59
CA GLY A 56 4.46 -0.25 -5.02
C GLY A 56 3.61 -1.50 -5.30
N ALA A 57 2.29 -1.39 -5.22
CA ALA A 57 1.36 -2.49 -5.52
C ALA A 57 1.40 -2.86 -7.01
N CYS A 58 1.40 -1.87 -7.91
CA CYS A 58 1.55 -2.11 -9.35
C CYS A 58 2.89 -2.78 -9.67
N PHE A 59 3.98 -2.29 -9.07
CA PHE A 59 5.31 -2.89 -9.25
C PHE A 59 5.39 -4.31 -8.70
N GLY A 60 4.89 -4.54 -7.48
CA GLY A 60 4.87 -5.88 -6.87
C GLY A 60 4.02 -6.88 -7.65
N GLY A 61 2.84 -6.44 -8.13
CA GLY A 61 1.95 -7.23 -8.96
C GLY A 61 2.54 -7.57 -10.34
N TRP A 62 3.42 -6.73 -10.87
CA TRP A 62 4.21 -7.02 -12.07
C TRP A 62 5.43 -7.91 -11.77
N LEU A 63 6.12 -7.69 -10.65
CA LEU A 63 7.35 -8.39 -10.30
C LEU A 63 7.10 -9.86 -9.95
N TYR A 64 6.05 -10.15 -9.19
CA TYR A 64 5.72 -11.52 -8.78
C TYR A 64 5.57 -12.50 -9.96
N PRO A 65 4.75 -12.22 -11.00
CA PRO A 65 4.61 -13.14 -12.10
C PRO A 65 5.89 -13.32 -12.90
N LYS A 66 6.73 -12.29 -13.00
CA LYS A 66 7.98 -12.32 -13.77
C LYS A 66 9.13 -13.00 -13.04
N ALA A 67 9.27 -12.77 -11.74
CA ALA A 67 10.40 -13.25 -10.95
C ALA A 67 10.12 -14.60 -10.30
N ILE A 68 8.87 -14.88 -9.91
CA ILE A 68 8.50 -16.09 -9.16
C ILE A 68 7.57 -16.97 -9.99
N ALA A 69 6.45 -16.44 -10.49
CA ALA A 69 5.44 -17.31 -11.10
C ALA A 69 5.91 -17.98 -12.40
N ALA A 70 6.89 -17.39 -13.10
CA ALA A 70 7.54 -18.02 -14.26
C ALA A 70 8.20 -19.38 -13.95
N TYR A 71 8.55 -19.63 -12.68
CA TYR A 71 9.22 -20.86 -12.23
C TYR A 71 8.31 -21.78 -11.42
N LEU A 72 7.02 -21.47 -11.30
CA LEU A 72 6.04 -22.32 -10.64
C LEU A 72 5.60 -23.46 -11.57
N PRO A 73 5.43 -24.70 -11.07
CA PRO A 73 4.92 -25.81 -11.86
C PRO A 73 3.47 -25.53 -12.29
N GLN A 74 3.16 -25.79 -13.56
CA GLN A 74 1.85 -25.57 -14.18
C GLN A 74 0.75 -26.56 -13.69
N GLN A 75 1.07 -27.44 -12.74
CA GLN A 75 0.17 -28.50 -12.29
C GLN A 75 -0.66 -28.06 -11.08
N GLY A 76 -1.71 -27.30 -11.38
CA GLY A 76 -2.80 -26.99 -10.47
C GLY A 76 -4.00 -26.55 -11.28
N HIS A 77 -4.97 -27.45 -11.49
CA HIS A 77 -6.26 -27.18 -12.11
C HIS A 77 -7.11 -26.25 -11.22
N GLY A 78 -6.77 -24.97 -11.19
CA GLY A 78 -7.54 -23.93 -10.52
C GLY A 78 -7.24 -22.60 -11.19
N CYS A 79 -8.18 -22.12 -11.99
CA CYS A 79 -8.06 -20.86 -12.70
C CYS A 79 -7.74 -19.74 -11.70
N THR A 80 -6.59 -19.09 -11.85
CA THR A 80 -6.19 -17.97 -11.00
C THR A 80 -7.00 -16.71 -11.31
N ILE A 81 -7.63 -16.66 -12.50
CA ILE A 81 -8.57 -15.62 -12.94
C ILE A 81 -9.88 -16.32 -13.35
N PRO A 82 -11.06 -15.89 -12.87
CA PRO A 82 -12.34 -16.54 -13.16
C PRO A 82 -12.71 -16.65 -14.65
N ASN A 83 -12.08 -15.83 -15.52
CA ASN A 83 -12.32 -15.82 -16.97
C ASN A 83 -11.24 -16.55 -17.78
N GLN A 84 -10.36 -17.30 -17.11
CA GLN A 84 -9.36 -18.18 -17.72
C GLN A 84 -9.68 -19.66 -17.42
N CYS A 85 -10.88 -19.91 -16.89
CA CYS A 85 -11.70 -21.02 -17.31
C CYS A 85 -12.63 -20.48 -18.42
#